data_AF-W4DAU2-F1
#
_entry.id   AF-W4DAU2-F1
#
_cell.length_a   1.000
_cell.length_b   1.000
_cell.length_c   1.000
_cell.angle_alpha   90.00
_cell.angle_beta   90.00
_cell.angle_gamma   90.00
#
_symmetry.space_group_name_H-M   'P 1'
#
loop_
_entity.id
_entity.type
_entity.pdbx_description
1 polymer ?
#
loop_
_entity_poly.entity_id
_entity_poly.type
_entity_poly.pdbx_seq_one_letter_code
_entity_poly.pdbx_strand_id
1 'polypeptide(L)'
;MINGIEMGSPTISVFMDRDMDAIAYFSPISVMPKQFELVVEVVGQGKIDVTNDQTTVVYQDVQGTVGQFNEGSKVDAVMSPGQGYAFSKWVLNDLEVSDQSLQFIMDEDKLVQAYFEPVIVHPDPKGSITVEFVDQDTNSKVKADVTLTDLPLGNQSYTADSIIGIYKLIGDAVKQVVLSATEPFKRLPFFYKQEAVIPTPTPSPNPEPEVPEVPRSPEPTPTPEPSPEPSPKPTPSQKY
;
A
#
# COMPACT_ATOMS: atom_id res chain seq x y z
N MET A 1 24.11 17.50 -77.03
CA MET A 1 24.19 18.12 -78.37
C MET A 1 23.27 17.36 -79.32
N ILE A 2 22.59 18.05 -80.23
CA ILE A 2 21.90 17.43 -81.36
C ILE A 2 22.52 18.01 -82.63
N ASN A 3 23.06 17.15 -83.50
CA ASN A 3 23.71 17.56 -84.76
C ASN A 3 24.76 18.68 -84.60
N GLY A 4 25.53 18.67 -83.50
CA GLY A 4 26.61 19.62 -83.25
C GLY A 4 26.22 20.95 -82.58
N ILE A 5 24.97 21.12 -82.16
CA ILE A 5 24.53 22.32 -81.40
C ILE A 5 24.42 22.00 -79.92
N GLU A 6 25.10 22.80 -79.08
CA GLU A 6 24.96 22.78 -77.61
C GLU A 6 23.64 23.44 -77.20
N MET A 7 22.86 22.73 -76.38
CA MET A 7 21.57 23.21 -75.87
C MET A 7 21.68 23.20 -74.35
N GLY A 8 21.75 24.38 -73.73
CA GLY A 8 21.93 24.56 -72.28
C GLY A 8 20.66 24.35 -71.44
N SER A 9 19.68 23.58 -71.94
CA SER A 9 18.42 23.29 -71.23
C SER A 9 18.38 21.83 -70.80
N PRO A 10 17.78 21.52 -69.62
CA PRO A 10 17.67 20.14 -69.13
C PRO A 10 16.70 19.29 -69.95
N THR A 11 15.88 19.93 -70.79
CA THR A 11 14.94 19.28 -71.70
C THR A 11 15.26 19.68 -73.13
N ILE A 12 15.34 18.69 -74.02
CA ILE A 12 15.47 18.90 -75.45
C ILE A 12 14.32 18.19 -76.18
N SER A 13 13.62 18.91 -77.05
CA SER A 13 12.59 18.35 -77.93
C SER A 13 13.20 18.10 -79.29
N VAL A 14 13.12 16.85 -79.76
CA VAL A 14 13.68 16.41 -81.04
C VAL A 14 12.53 16.04 -81.97
N PHE A 15 12.56 16.55 -83.20
CA PHE A 15 11.70 16.06 -84.26
C PHE A 15 12.53 15.13 -85.16
N MET A 16 12.16 13.86 -85.26
CA MET A 16 12.89 12.86 -86.04
C MET A 16 12.22 12.63 -87.40
N ASP A 17 12.94 12.91 -88.48
CA ASP A 17 12.53 12.66 -89.88
C ASP A 17 13.45 11.67 -90.61
N ARG A 18 14.50 11.18 -89.92
CA ARG A 18 15.50 10.19 -90.34
C ARG A 18 16.28 9.68 -89.13
N ASP A 19 17.19 8.74 -89.34
CA ASP A 19 18.10 8.23 -88.30
C ASP A 19 18.94 9.38 -87.70
N MET A 20 18.99 9.44 -86.37
CA MET A 20 19.67 10.51 -85.63
C MET A 20 20.39 9.95 -84.40
N ASP A 21 21.63 10.41 -84.18
CA ASP A 21 22.37 10.17 -82.95
C ASP A 21 22.23 11.36 -82.00
N ALA A 22 21.74 11.10 -80.79
CA ALA A 22 21.69 12.09 -79.71
C ALA A 22 22.75 11.75 -78.66
N ILE A 23 23.67 12.68 -78.40
CA ILE A 23 24.71 12.52 -77.38
C ILE A 23 24.50 13.57 -76.28
N ALA A 24 24.20 13.09 -75.09
CA ALA A 24 24.15 13.91 -73.88
C ALA A 24 25.55 13.93 -73.24
N TYR A 25 26.02 15.12 -72.89
CA TYR A 25 27.25 15.33 -72.15
C TYR A 25 26.87 15.78 -70.75
N PHE A 26 27.34 15.07 -69.74
CA PHE A 26 27.13 15.41 -68.33
C PHE A 26 28.49 15.81 -67.74
N SER A 27 28.55 16.99 -67.14
CA SER A 27 29.70 17.38 -66.33
C SER A 27 29.55 16.78 -64.93
N PRO A 28 30.54 16.06 -64.39
CA PRO A 28 30.51 15.63 -63.00
C PRO A 28 30.44 16.88 -62.09
N ILE A 29 29.57 16.84 -61.08
CA ILE A 29 29.52 17.87 -60.04
C ILE A 29 30.86 17.80 -59.29
N SER A 30 31.72 18.80 -59.48
CA SER A 30 33.13 18.75 -59.04
C SER A 30 33.35 19.06 -57.54
N VAL A 31 32.29 19.11 -56.74
CA VAL A 31 32.33 19.14 -55.28
C VAL A 31 31.32 18.11 -54.76
N MET A 32 31.80 16.98 -54.24
CA MET A 32 30.92 16.18 -53.39
C MET A 32 30.57 17.06 -52.20
N PRO A 33 29.29 17.13 -51.78
CA PRO A 33 28.95 17.81 -50.54
C PRO A 33 29.76 17.14 -49.42
N LYS A 34 30.39 17.97 -48.58
CA LYS A 34 31.06 17.46 -47.37
C LYS A 34 30.01 16.75 -46.53
N GLN A 35 30.34 15.56 -46.04
CA GLN A 35 29.46 14.76 -45.20
C GLN A 35 30.13 14.46 -43.86
N PHE A 36 29.31 14.26 -42.85
CA PHE A 36 29.73 13.98 -41.49
C PHE A 36 28.96 12.79 -40.92
N GLU A 37 29.64 12.01 -40.09
CA GLU A 37 29.08 10.86 -39.40
C GLU A 37 28.27 11.31 -38.18
N LEU A 38 27.08 10.73 -38.01
CA LEU A 38 26.34 10.79 -36.76
C LEU A 38 26.36 9.43 -36.07
N VAL A 39 26.82 9.42 -34.82
CA VAL A 39 26.77 8.27 -33.90
C VAL A 39 25.86 8.61 -32.74
N VAL A 40 24.98 7.67 -32.38
CA VAL A 40 24.09 7.78 -31.22
C VAL A 40 24.42 6.69 -30.21
N GLU A 41 24.58 7.06 -28.95
CA GLU A 41 24.74 6.13 -27.83
C GLU A 41 23.62 6.31 -26.82
N VAL A 42 23.14 5.19 -26.28
CA VAL A 42 22.11 5.16 -25.25
C VAL A 42 22.71 4.60 -23.98
N VAL A 43 22.64 5.36 -22.89
CA VAL A 43 23.10 4.97 -21.56
C VAL A 43 21.87 4.78 -20.67
N GLY A 44 21.63 3.55 -20.22
CA GLY A 44 20.41 3.18 -19.48
C GLY A 44 19.39 2.48 -20.38
N GLN A 45 18.10 2.63 -20.08
CA GLN A 45 17.01 2.06 -20.90
C GLN A 45 16.12 3.15 -21.48
N GLY A 46 16.11 3.22 -22.80
CA GLY A 46 15.30 4.11 -23.61
C GLY A 46 15.58 3.89 -25.08
N LYS A 47 14.87 4.62 -25.93
CA LYS A 47 15.03 4.60 -27.39
C LYS A 47 15.24 6.02 -27.90
N ILE A 48 16.02 6.15 -28.96
CA ILE A 48 16.20 7.40 -29.67
C ILE A 48 15.74 7.24 -31.11
N ASP A 49 14.95 8.19 -31.57
CA ASP A 49 14.56 8.35 -32.97
C ASP A 49 15.22 9.64 -33.49
N VAL A 50 15.82 9.57 -34.68
CA VAL A 50 16.51 10.69 -35.31
C VAL A 50 15.81 11.07 -36.60
N THR A 51 15.50 12.35 -36.77
CA THR A 51 14.90 12.90 -38.00
C THR A 51 15.89 13.84 -38.68
N ASN A 52 16.09 13.64 -39.98
CA ASN A 52 16.75 14.62 -40.83
C ASN A 52 15.69 15.59 -41.36
N ASP A 53 15.68 16.83 -40.87
CA ASP A 53 14.64 17.81 -41.19
C ASP A 53 14.55 18.15 -42.68
N GLN A 54 15.68 18.07 -43.39
CA GLN A 54 15.74 18.42 -44.81
C GLN A 54 15.14 17.34 -45.70
N THR A 55 15.37 16.07 -45.35
CA THR A 55 14.92 14.90 -46.13
C THR A 55 13.66 14.26 -45.57
N THR A 56 13.27 14.63 -44.35
CA THR A 56 12.19 14.02 -43.55
C THR A 56 12.37 12.53 -43.28
N VAL A 57 13.58 11.99 -43.52
CA VAL A 57 13.92 10.60 -43.20
C VAL A 57 14.02 10.46 -41.70
N VAL A 58 13.34 9.44 -41.16
CA VAL A 58 13.33 9.09 -39.75
C VAL A 58 14.06 7.76 -39.56
N TYR A 59 15.05 7.76 -38.66
CA TYR A 59 15.79 6.60 -38.21
C TYR A 59 15.29 6.23 -36.81
N GLN A 60 14.60 5.09 -36.70
CA GLN A 60 13.98 4.65 -35.45
C GLN A 60 14.91 3.77 -34.65
N ASP A 61 14.83 3.88 -33.31
CA ASP A 61 15.52 2.99 -32.36
C ASP A 61 17.03 2.87 -32.63
N VAL A 62 17.69 4.02 -32.82
CA VAL A 62 19.10 4.05 -33.24
C VAL A 62 20.06 3.80 -32.08
N GLN A 63 21.08 2.98 -32.35
CA GLN A 63 22.21 2.74 -31.46
C GLN A 63 23.46 2.45 -32.29
N GLY A 64 24.50 3.27 -32.15
CA GLY A 64 25.71 3.27 -32.96
C GLY A 64 25.64 4.26 -34.13
N THR A 65 26.38 3.97 -35.20
CA THR A 65 26.40 4.80 -36.41
C THR A 65 25.01 4.85 -37.06
N VAL A 66 24.46 6.06 -37.17
CA VAL A 66 23.20 6.34 -37.86
C VAL A 66 23.43 6.46 -39.36
N GLY A 67 24.51 7.17 -39.76
CA GLY A 67 24.87 7.35 -41.15
C GLY A 67 25.67 8.64 -41.43
N GLN A 68 25.80 8.96 -42.70
CA GLN A 68 26.49 10.15 -43.21
C GLN A 68 25.48 11.22 -43.64
N PHE A 69 25.67 12.44 -43.16
CA PHE A 69 24.75 13.57 -43.37
C PHE A 69 25.50 14.70 -44.08
N ASN A 70 24.84 15.43 -44.97
CA ASN A 70 25.46 16.57 -45.64
C ASN A 70 25.78 17.68 -44.62
N GLU A 71 26.89 18.40 -44.83
CA GLU A 71 27.23 19.59 -44.06
C GLU A 71 26.07 20.59 -44.09
N GLY A 72 25.71 21.12 -42.91
CA GLY A 72 24.57 22.00 -42.73
C GLY A 72 23.22 21.28 -42.59
N SER A 73 23.17 19.94 -42.63
CA SER A 73 21.94 19.21 -42.32
C SER A 73 21.50 19.46 -40.88
N LYS A 74 20.21 19.77 -40.71
CA LYS A 74 19.57 19.96 -39.41
C LYS A 74 18.95 18.64 -38.97
N VAL A 75 19.29 18.23 -37.75
CA VAL A 75 18.93 16.92 -37.19
C VAL A 75 18.19 17.13 -35.88
N ASP A 76 17.06 16.44 -35.76
CA ASP A 76 16.24 16.38 -34.55
C ASP A 76 16.35 15.00 -33.93
N ALA A 77 16.71 14.93 -32.65
CA ALA A 77 16.75 13.69 -31.87
C ALA A 77 15.64 13.71 -30.80
N VAL A 78 14.84 12.64 -30.78
CA VAL A 78 13.71 12.45 -29.87
C VAL A 78 13.94 11.21 -29.03
N MET A 79 13.71 11.31 -27.73
CA MET A 79 13.90 10.23 -26.78
C MET A 79 12.58 9.65 -26.27
N SER A 80 12.58 8.34 -26.07
CA SER A 80 11.50 7.59 -25.43
C SER A 80 12.06 6.79 -24.25
N PRO A 81 11.91 7.25 -22.99
CA PRO A 81 12.37 6.50 -21.84
C PRO A 81 11.76 5.09 -21.76
N GLY A 82 12.56 4.11 -21.34
CA GLY A 82 12.10 2.75 -21.09
C GLY A 82 11.20 2.66 -19.85
N GLN A 83 10.51 1.53 -19.69
CA GLN A 83 9.69 1.29 -18.51
C GLN A 83 10.52 1.35 -17.23
N GLY A 84 10.11 2.17 -16.26
CA GLY A 84 10.84 2.38 -15.01
C GLY A 84 12.10 3.24 -15.15
N TYR A 85 12.30 3.95 -16.26
CA TYR A 85 13.39 4.88 -16.49
C TYR A 85 12.86 6.28 -16.84
N ALA A 86 13.62 7.30 -16.50
CA ALA A 86 13.38 8.69 -16.88
C ALA A 86 14.58 9.22 -17.68
N PHE A 87 14.31 10.10 -18.63
CA PHE A 87 15.37 10.84 -19.31
C PHE A 87 16.10 11.75 -18.32
N SER A 88 17.43 11.69 -18.30
CA SER A 88 18.29 12.48 -17.43
C SER A 88 18.89 13.66 -18.19
N LYS A 89 19.64 13.40 -19.27
CA LYS A 89 20.29 14.43 -20.09
C LYS A 89 20.75 13.91 -21.44
N TRP A 90 21.05 14.85 -22.33
CA TRP A 90 21.84 14.63 -23.54
C TRP A 90 23.30 15.01 -23.30
N VAL A 91 24.20 14.40 -24.06
CA VAL A 91 25.57 14.86 -24.24
C VAL A 91 25.87 14.90 -25.74
N LEU A 92 26.20 16.06 -26.27
CA LEU A 92 26.57 16.25 -27.68
C LEU A 92 28.06 16.61 -27.74
N ASN A 93 28.90 15.73 -28.27
CA ASN A 93 30.37 15.91 -28.31
C ASN A 93 30.93 16.38 -26.95
N ASP A 94 30.67 15.61 -25.89
CA ASP A 94 31.06 15.90 -24.50
C ASP A 94 30.41 17.13 -23.83
N LEU A 95 29.58 17.88 -24.55
CA LEU A 95 28.81 18.99 -23.98
C LEU A 95 27.45 18.51 -23.47
N GLU A 96 27.21 18.67 -22.17
CA GLU A 96 25.91 18.34 -21.58
C GLU A 96 24.82 19.31 -22.03
N VAL A 97 23.67 18.75 -22.42
CA VAL A 97 22.46 19.48 -22.79
C VAL A 97 21.29 18.88 -22.02
N SER A 98 20.64 19.68 -21.17
CA SER A 98 19.55 19.22 -20.30
C SER A 98 18.15 19.49 -20.85
N ASP A 99 18.06 20.02 -22.07
CA ASP A 99 16.78 20.27 -22.73
C ASP A 99 16.06 18.96 -23.06
N GLN A 100 14.73 18.97 -23.00
CA GLN A 100 13.91 17.80 -23.35
C GLN A 100 13.94 17.48 -24.84
N SER A 101 14.46 18.37 -25.69
CA SER A 101 14.60 18.15 -27.12
C SER A 101 16.02 18.50 -27.55
N LEU A 102 16.61 17.71 -28.43
CA LEU A 102 17.93 17.96 -28.96
C LEU A 102 17.85 18.20 -30.48
N GLN A 103 18.27 19.39 -30.90
CA GLN A 103 18.35 19.80 -32.29
C GLN A 103 19.73 20.38 -32.56
N PHE A 104 20.37 19.95 -33.64
CA PHE A 104 21.72 20.41 -33.99
C PHE A 104 21.95 20.40 -35.50
N ILE A 105 23.04 21.03 -35.92
CA ILE A 105 23.50 21.08 -37.31
C ILE A 105 24.72 20.15 -37.45
N MET A 106 24.78 19.42 -38.55
CA MET A 106 25.94 18.62 -38.94
C MET A 106 27.01 19.52 -39.57
N ASP A 107 27.97 20.00 -38.76
CA ASP A 107 29.13 20.82 -39.17
C ASP A 107 30.48 20.11 -38.95
N GLU A 108 30.45 18.94 -38.30
CA GLU A 108 31.51 17.97 -38.08
C GLU A 108 30.86 16.62 -37.72
N ASP A 109 31.68 15.58 -37.52
CA ASP A 109 31.19 14.32 -36.96
C ASP A 109 30.60 14.56 -35.56
N LYS A 110 29.43 13.97 -35.30
CA LYS A 110 28.71 14.15 -34.04
C LYS A 110 28.52 12.83 -33.31
N LEU A 111 28.79 12.85 -32.02
CA LEU A 111 28.41 11.84 -31.04
C LEU A 111 27.32 12.42 -30.14
N VAL A 112 26.14 11.80 -30.19
CA VAL A 112 25.00 12.11 -29.31
C VAL A 112 24.86 10.98 -28.31
N GLN A 113 24.89 11.29 -27.03
CA GLN A 113 24.60 10.32 -25.96
C GLN A 113 23.32 10.73 -25.23
N ALA A 114 22.41 9.78 -25.03
CA ALA A 114 21.20 9.96 -24.24
C ALA A 114 21.29 9.18 -22.93
N TYR A 115 21.17 9.86 -21.80
CA TYR A 115 21.21 9.23 -20.49
C TYR A 115 19.80 9.04 -19.94
N PHE A 116 19.51 7.81 -19.51
CA PHE A 116 18.29 7.42 -18.85
C PHE A 116 18.60 6.81 -17.49
N GLU A 117 17.95 7.32 -16.45
CA GLU A 117 18.15 6.87 -15.07
C GLU A 117 16.93 6.09 -14.57
N PRO A 118 17.13 5.03 -13.76
CA PRO A 118 16.02 4.31 -13.16
C PRO A 118 15.16 5.23 -12.28
N VAL A 119 13.85 5.15 -12.44
CA VAL A 119 12.87 5.76 -11.54
C VAL A 119 12.76 4.88 -10.30
N ILE A 120 13.36 5.31 -9.20
CA ILE A 120 13.27 4.61 -7.92
C ILE A 120 11.92 4.93 -7.28
N VAL A 121 10.97 3.99 -7.38
CA VAL A 121 9.74 4.04 -6.59
C VAL A 121 10.04 3.54 -5.18
N HIS A 122 10.06 4.45 -4.21
CA HIS A 122 10.12 4.06 -2.81
C HIS A 122 8.71 3.65 -2.36
N PRO A 123 8.49 2.40 -1.92
CA PRO A 123 7.20 2.03 -1.36
C PRO A 123 6.94 2.89 -0.12
N ASP A 124 5.74 3.46 -0.02
CA ASP A 124 5.34 4.20 1.18
C ASP A 124 5.49 3.27 2.40
N PRO A 125 6.23 3.67 3.45
CA PRO A 125 6.35 2.86 4.65
C PRO A 125 4.96 2.64 5.26
N LYS A 126 4.73 1.41 5.73
CA LYS A 126 3.47 0.99 6.37
C LYS A 126 3.75 0.47 7.76
N GLY A 127 2.73 0.52 8.61
CA GLY A 127 2.80 0.04 9.98
C GLY A 127 1.71 -0.96 10.33
N SER A 128 1.72 -1.40 11.58
CA SER A 128 0.68 -2.25 12.14
C SER A 128 0.35 -1.89 13.59
N ILE A 129 -0.89 -2.19 13.97
CA ILE A 129 -1.38 -2.02 15.34
C ILE A 129 -1.85 -3.38 15.85
N THR A 130 -1.40 -3.76 17.03
CA THR A 130 -1.99 -4.86 17.79
C THR A 130 -2.88 -4.28 18.86
N VAL A 131 -4.18 -4.54 18.74
CA VAL A 131 -5.18 -4.16 19.74
C VAL A 131 -5.36 -5.30 20.71
N GLU A 132 -5.16 -5.01 21.99
CA GLU A 132 -5.22 -6.00 23.06
C GLU A 132 -6.44 -5.75 23.92
N PHE A 133 -7.15 -6.81 24.30
CA PHE A 133 -8.31 -6.72 25.18
C PHE A 133 -8.00 -7.47 26.46
N VAL A 134 -7.83 -6.72 27.56
CA VAL A 134 -7.35 -7.28 28.83
C VAL A 134 -8.25 -6.87 30.00
N ASP A 135 -8.35 -7.76 30.97
CA ASP A 135 -9.00 -7.50 32.26
C ASP A 135 -8.12 -6.55 33.08
N GLN A 136 -8.70 -5.49 33.64
CA GLN A 136 -7.98 -4.42 34.34
C GLN A 136 -7.30 -4.92 35.62
N ASP A 137 -7.90 -5.88 36.32
CA ASP A 137 -7.47 -6.29 37.65
C ASP A 137 -6.42 -7.43 37.56
N THR A 138 -6.56 -8.32 36.58
CA THR A 138 -5.73 -9.53 36.42
C THR A 138 -4.79 -9.48 35.22
N ASN A 139 -4.94 -8.49 34.33
CA ASN A 139 -4.22 -8.34 33.06
C ASN A 139 -4.34 -9.56 32.11
N SER A 140 -5.35 -10.40 32.33
CA SER A 140 -5.64 -11.58 31.50
C SER A 140 -6.42 -11.18 30.25
N LYS A 141 -6.23 -11.91 29.13
CA LYS A 141 -6.94 -11.62 27.87
C LYS A 141 -8.44 -11.91 28.04
N VAL A 142 -9.28 -10.91 27.76
CA VAL A 142 -10.75 -11.08 27.72
C VAL A 142 -11.23 -11.54 26.33
N LYS A 143 -10.42 -11.31 25.31
CA LYS A 143 -10.62 -11.72 23.91
C LYS A 143 -9.26 -11.84 23.23
N ALA A 144 -9.20 -12.59 22.12
CA ALA A 144 -8.04 -12.60 21.23
C ALA A 144 -7.69 -11.19 20.72
N ASP A 145 -6.40 -10.95 20.53
CA ASP A 145 -5.90 -9.70 19.99
C ASP A 145 -6.33 -9.52 18.52
N VAL A 146 -6.51 -8.27 18.12
CA VAL A 146 -6.77 -7.91 16.72
C VAL A 146 -5.50 -7.26 16.16
N THR A 147 -5.01 -7.78 15.04
CA THR A 147 -3.86 -7.19 14.33
C THR A 147 -4.36 -6.48 13.07
N LEU A 148 -4.06 -5.18 12.97
CA LEU A 148 -4.30 -4.37 11.79
C LEU A 148 -2.97 -4.14 11.08
N THR A 149 -2.84 -4.67 9.85
CA THR A 149 -1.61 -4.59 9.05
C THR A 149 -1.78 -3.63 7.87
N ASP A 150 -0.66 -3.29 7.21
CA ASP A 150 -0.66 -2.44 6.01
C ASP A 150 -1.30 -1.05 6.21
N LEU A 151 -1.13 -0.50 7.42
CA LEU A 151 -1.68 0.81 7.75
C LEU A 151 -0.74 1.92 7.26
N PRO A 152 -1.26 3.02 6.71
CA PRO A 152 -0.44 4.19 6.42
C PRO A 152 0.14 4.77 7.72
N LEU A 153 1.32 5.39 7.62
CA LEU A 153 1.84 6.22 8.72
C LEU A 153 0.89 7.40 9.00
N GLY A 154 0.93 7.91 10.23
CA GLY A 154 0.07 8.99 10.70
C GLY A 154 -0.95 8.52 11.75
N ASN A 155 -1.99 9.33 11.95
CA ASN A 155 -3.03 9.07 12.94
C ASN A 155 -3.87 7.87 12.55
N GLN A 156 -3.87 6.86 13.42
CA GLN A 156 -4.74 5.71 13.37
C GLN A 156 -5.68 5.73 14.55
N SER A 157 -6.90 5.23 14.35
CA SER A 157 -7.94 5.17 15.37
C SER A 157 -8.53 3.78 15.42
N TYR A 158 -8.78 3.30 16.63
CA TYR A 158 -9.52 2.07 16.85
C TYR A 158 -10.67 2.33 17.83
N THR A 159 -11.83 1.77 17.53
CA THR A 159 -13.02 1.82 18.39
C THR A 159 -13.29 0.42 18.94
N ALA A 160 -13.23 0.28 20.26
CA ALA A 160 -13.49 -0.97 20.95
C ALA A 160 -14.97 -1.11 21.35
N ASP A 161 -15.45 -2.35 21.38
CA ASP A 161 -16.77 -2.68 21.88
C ASP A 161 -16.86 -2.34 23.37
N SER A 162 -17.97 -1.71 23.79
CA SER A 162 -18.15 -1.29 25.19
C SER A 162 -18.39 -2.47 26.14
N ILE A 163 -18.78 -3.63 25.63
CA ILE A 163 -19.06 -4.86 26.40
C ILE A 163 -18.50 -6.05 25.64
N ILE A 164 -17.78 -6.93 26.33
CA ILE A 164 -17.31 -8.22 25.81
C ILE A 164 -17.70 -9.29 26.84
N GLY A 165 -18.72 -10.09 26.53
CA GLY A 165 -19.23 -11.08 27.48
C GLY A 165 -19.73 -10.43 28.77
N ILE A 166 -19.13 -10.81 29.91
CA ILE A 166 -19.43 -10.26 31.26
C ILE A 166 -18.57 -9.03 31.62
N TYR A 167 -17.69 -8.61 30.70
CA TYR A 167 -16.74 -7.53 30.93
C TYR A 167 -17.22 -6.23 30.28
N LYS A 168 -17.08 -5.13 31.01
CA LYS A 168 -17.42 -3.78 30.55
C LYS A 168 -16.16 -2.96 30.35
N LEU A 169 -16.10 -2.20 29.25
CA LEU A 169 -14.96 -1.37 28.91
C LEU A 169 -14.75 -0.27 29.96
N ILE A 170 -13.50 -0.02 30.29
CA ILE A 170 -13.07 1.07 31.18
C ILE A 170 -12.36 2.15 30.37
N GLY A 171 -12.85 3.39 30.51
CA GLY A 171 -12.35 4.55 29.78
C GLY A 171 -12.99 4.71 28.40
N ASP A 172 -12.28 5.40 27.50
CA ASP A 172 -12.79 5.73 26.18
C ASP A 172 -12.81 4.52 25.24
N ALA A 173 -13.94 4.35 24.53
CA ALA A 173 -14.08 3.37 23.46
C ALA A 173 -13.17 3.65 22.27
N VAL A 174 -12.80 4.91 22.05
CA VAL A 174 -11.93 5.30 20.94
C VAL A 174 -10.54 5.62 21.47
N LYS A 175 -9.53 4.98 20.89
CA LYS A 175 -8.13 5.37 21.12
C LYS A 175 -7.44 5.67 19.80
N GLN A 176 -6.62 6.70 19.83
CA GLN A 176 -5.81 7.13 18.70
C GLN A 176 -4.33 6.82 18.97
N VAL A 177 -3.60 6.50 17.91
CA VAL A 177 -2.15 6.29 17.95
C VAL A 177 -1.53 6.81 16.66
N VAL A 178 -0.30 7.31 16.75
CA VAL A 178 0.47 7.74 15.57
C VAL A 178 1.45 6.64 15.19
N LEU A 179 1.37 6.17 13.95
CA LEU A 179 2.41 5.33 13.34
C LEU A 179 3.43 6.23 12.65
N SER A 180 4.70 6.01 12.90
CA SER A 180 5.80 6.76 12.27
C SER A 180 6.81 5.82 11.65
N ALA A 181 7.75 6.35 10.87
CA ALA A 181 8.82 5.54 10.28
C ALA A 181 9.75 4.92 11.33
N THR A 182 9.89 5.55 12.50
CA THR A 182 10.70 5.05 13.63
C THR A 182 9.92 4.15 14.57
N GLU A 183 8.60 4.31 14.63
CA GLU A 183 7.69 3.47 15.42
C GLU A 183 6.50 2.97 14.59
N PRO A 184 6.74 2.11 13.58
CA PRO A 184 5.70 1.63 12.68
C PRO A 184 4.82 0.55 13.31
N PHE A 185 5.17 0.06 14.50
CA PHE A 185 4.44 -0.99 15.22
C PHE A 185 4.04 -0.50 16.60
N LYS A 186 2.74 -0.50 16.90
CA LYS A 186 2.20 -0.05 18.19
C LYS A 186 1.25 -1.07 18.79
N ARG A 187 1.17 -1.07 20.12
CA ARG A 187 0.19 -1.84 20.90
C ARG A 187 -0.83 -0.90 21.51
N LEU A 188 -2.10 -1.28 21.44
CA LEU A 188 -3.22 -0.47 21.89
C LEU A 188 -4.10 -1.29 22.84
N PRO A 189 -3.79 -1.32 24.16
CA PRO A 189 -4.56 -2.09 25.11
C PRO A 189 -5.87 -1.38 25.48
N PHE A 190 -6.97 -2.11 25.46
CA PHE A 190 -8.25 -1.73 26.06
C PHE A 190 -8.48 -2.57 27.31
N PHE A 191 -8.79 -1.88 28.41
CA PHE A 191 -8.99 -2.48 29.72
C PHE A 191 -10.47 -2.66 29.99
N TYR A 192 -10.86 -3.83 30.48
CA TYR A 192 -12.23 -4.15 30.83
C TYR A 192 -12.32 -4.62 32.28
N LYS A 193 -13.49 -4.46 32.89
CA LYS A 193 -13.76 -4.93 34.24
C LYS A 193 -15.02 -5.80 34.27
N GLN A 194 -14.95 -6.92 34.99
CA GLN A 194 -16.13 -7.75 35.24
C GLN A 194 -17.08 -7.01 36.21
N GLU A 195 -18.37 -6.90 35.85
CA GLU A 195 -19.37 -6.45 36.82
C GLU A 195 -19.56 -7.57 37.87
N ALA A 196 -19.40 -7.23 39.14
CA ALA A 196 -19.59 -8.17 40.23
C ALA A 196 -21.05 -8.65 40.21
N VAL A 197 -21.27 -9.95 40.03
CA VAL A 197 -22.55 -10.58 40.35
C VAL A 197 -22.76 -10.38 41.84
N ILE A 198 -23.71 -9.51 42.23
CA ILE A 198 -24.19 -9.48 43.61
C ILE A 198 -24.76 -10.88 43.85
N PRO A 199 -24.20 -11.68 44.78
CA PRO A 199 -24.82 -12.96 45.09
C PRO A 199 -26.26 -12.67 45.50
N THR A 200 -27.22 -13.28 44.81
CA THR A 200 -28.61 -13.24 45.26
C THR A 200 -28.61 -13.68 46.72
N PRO A 201 -29.16 -12.90 47.67
CA PRO A 201 -29.19 -13.33 49.05
C PRO A 201 -29.84 -14.72 49.08
N THR A 202 -29.10 -15.71 49.58
CA THR A 202 -29.66 -17.03 49.86
C THR A 202 -30.96 -16.80 50.62
N PRO A 203 -32.12 -17.32 50.18
CA PRO A 203 -33.34 -17.17 50.96
C PRO A 203 -33.04 -17.67 52.37
N SER A 204 -33.30 -16.82 53.38
CA SER A 204 -33.23 -17.23 54.78
C SER A 204 -33.97 -18.55 54.92
N PRO A 205 -33.45 -19.53 55.68
CA PRO A 205 -34.21 -20.73 55.97
C PRO A 205 -35.58 -20.32 56.49
N ASN A 206 -36.63 -20.77 55.80
CA ASN A 206 -38.00 -20.59 56.23
C ASN A 206 -38.07 -21.03 57.70
N PRO A 207 -38.68 -20.26 58.62
CA PRO A 207 -38.86 -20.71 59.99
C PRO A 207 -39.47 -22.11 59.97
N GLU A 208 -38.80 -23.04 60.64
CA GLU A 208 -39.26 -24.41 60.78
C GLU A 208 -40.69 -24.37 61.32
N PRO A 209 -41.66 -25.09 60.70
CA PRO A 209 -43.03 -25.05 61.18
C PRO A 209 -43.07 -25.43 62.66
N GLU A 210 -43.66 -24.56 63.48
CA GLU A 210 -43.94 -24.87 64.89
C GLU A 210 -44.59 -26.25 64.95
N VAL A 211 -43.90 -27.20 65.59
CA VAL A 211 -44.42 -28.54 65.84
C VAL A 211 -45.68 -28.36 66.69
N PRO A 212 -46.87 -28.81 66.23
CA PRO A 212 -48.07 -28.75 67.04
C PRO A 212 -47.83 -29.48 68.36
N GLU A 213 -48.15 -28.83 69.49
CA GLU A 213 -48.07 -29.45 70.82
C GLU A 213 -48.75 -30.83 70.78
N VAL A 214 -47.98 -31.88 71.05
CA VAL A 214 -48.46 -33.25 71.12
C VAL A 214 -49.51 -33.32 72.24
N PRO A 215 -50.75 -33.80 72.00
CA PRO A 215 -51.73 -33.94 73.06
C PRO A 215 -51.21 -34.90 74.13
N ARG A 216 -51.32 -34.48 75.40
CA ARG A 216 -50.93 -35.28 76.57
C ARG A 216 -51.58 -36.66 76.50
N SER A 217 -50.74 -37.70 76.61
CA SER A 217 -51.15 -39.10 76.72
C SER A 217 -52.14 -39.28 77.88
N PRO A 218 -53.21 -40.08 77.73
CA PRO A 218 -54.09 -40.41 78.83
C PRO A 218 -53.34 -41.18 79.92
N GLU A 219 -53.66 -40.82 81.16
CA GLU A 219 -53.12 -41.35 82.41
C GLU A 219 -53.40 -42.87 82.54
N PRO A 220 -52.46 -43.68 83.04
CA PRO A 220 -52.62 -45.13 83.11
C PRO A 220 -53.74 -45.53 84.08
N THR A 221 -54.57 -46.48 83.66
CA THR A 221 -55.64 -47.08 84.45
C THR A 221 -55.07 -47.80 85.68
N PRO A 222 -55.59 -47.59 86.90
CA PRO A 222 -55.01 -48.16 88.11
C PRO A 222 -55.23 -49.67 88.21
N THR A 223 -54.15 -50.39 88.51
CA THR A 223 -54.13 -51.79 88.96
C THR A 223 -54.81 -51.91 90.33
N PRO A 224 -55.65 -52.92 90.60
CA PRO A 224 -56.27 -53.09 91.92
C PRO A 224 -55.24 -53.59 92.95
N GLU A 225 -55.04 -52.81 94.02
CA GLU A 225 -54.33 -53.22 95.24
C GLU A 225 -55.31 -53.74 96.32
N PRO A 226 -54.85 -54.60 97.25
CA PRO A 226 -55.71 -55.45 98.08
C PRO A 226 -56.31 -54.73 99.31
N SER A 227 -57.41 -55.28 99.80
CA SER A 227 -58.11 -54.99 101.07
C SER A 227 -57.39 -55.65 102.28
N PRO A 228 -57.67 -55.36 103.58
CA PRO A 228 -58.27 -54.21 104.31
C PRO A 228 -57.28 -53.65 105.39
N GLU A 229 -57.55 -52.63 106.23
CA GLU A 229 -58.35 -52.59 107.48
C GLU A 229 -58.23 -51.20 108.18
N PRO A 230 -59.00 -50.87 109.24
CA PRO A 230 -59.52 -49.52 109.48
C PRO A 230 -58.73 -48.63 110.45
N SER A 231 -59.07 -47.34 110.36
CA SER A 231 -58.60 -46.15 111.10
C SER A 231 -58.68 -46.21 112.62
N PRO A 232 -57.98 -45.31 113.34
CA PRO A 232 -58.66 -44.07 113.82
C PRO A 232 -57.73 -42.84 113.85
N LYS A 233 -58.16 -41.64 113.43
CA LYS A 233 -58.96 -40.57 114.11
C LYS A 233 -58.06 -39.40 114.57
N PRO A 234 -58.45 -38.12 114.36
CA PRO A 234 -57.51 -37.02 114.16
C PRO A 234 -57.32 -36.16 115.40
N THR A 235 -56.29 -35.30 115.40
CA THR A 235 -56.31 -34.04 116.15
C THR A 235 -55.47 -32.97 115.42
N PRO A 236 -55.99 -31.73 115.24
CA PRO A 236 -55.37 -30.72 114.38
C PRO A 236 -54.59 -29.65 115.19
N SER A 237 -53.97 -28.73 114.43
CA SER A 237 -53.51 -27.38 114.83
C SER A 237 -52.00 -27.31 115.11
N GLN A 238 -51.25 -26.27 114.76
CA GLN A 238 -51.62 -24.94 114.26
C GLN A 238 -50.39 -24.26 113.63
N LYS A 239 -50.69 -23.25 112.80
CA LYS A 239 -49.83 -22.19 112.26
C LYS A 239 -48.85 -21.59 113.28
N TYR A 240 -47.66 -21.18 112.83
CA TYR A 240 -47.36 -19.82 112.38
C TYR A 240 -46.17 -19.84 111.41
#